data_AF-A0A354MR43-F1
#
_entry.id   AF-A0A354MR43-F1
#
_cell.length_a   1.000
_cell.length_b   1.000
_cell.length_c   1.000
_cell.angle_alpha   90.00
_cell.angle_beta   90.00
_cell.angle_gamma   90.00
#
_symmetry.space_group_name_H-M   'P 1'
#
loop_
_entity.id
_entity.type
_entity.pdbx_description
1 polymer ?
#
loop_
_entity_poly.entity_id
_entity_poly.type
_entity_poly.pdbx_seq_one_letter_code
_entity_poly.pdbx_strand_id
1 'polypeptide(L)' 'LWPDTFDIHFEKAREDVDGAYAAVNCEFARYLRLKYPDLRYLNREDDVGLAGLRKAKLSYNPHHMVEKFWAYLAEDFHGD' A
#
# COMPACT_ATOMS: atom_id res chain seq x y z
N LEU A 1 -2.57 -9.10 10.86
CA LEU A 1 -3.28 -8.13 9.99
C LEU A 1 -4.70 -8.00 10.52
N TRP A 2 -5.27 -6.80 10.48
CA TRP A 2 -6.64 -6.55 10.94
C TRP A 2 -7.62 -7.32 10.03
N PRO A 3 -8.71 -7.88 10.59
CA PRO A 3 -9.60 -8.78 9.84
C PRO A 3 -10.34 -8.10 8.68
N ASP A 4 -10.36 -6.76 8.63
CA ASP A 4 -11.01 -5.93 7.61
C ASP A 4 -10.02 -5.33 6.58
N THR A 5 -8.76 -5.78 6.58
CA THR A 5 -7.69 -5.25 5.74
C THR A 5 -7.01 -6.34 4.93
N PHE A 6 -6.81 -6.11 3.63
CA PHE A 6 -6.12 -7.01 2.73
C PHE A 6 -4.80 -6.38 2.30
N ASP A 7 -3.73 -7.16 2.32
CA ASP A 7 -2.38 -6.70 2.01
C ASP A 7 -1.97 -7.09 0.59
N ILE A 8 -1.53 -6.11 -0.19
CA ILE A 8 -1.06 -6.30 -1.56
C ILE A 8 0.47 -6.34 -1.54
N HIS A 9 1.01 -7.55 -1.39
CA HIS A 9 2.46 -7.77 -1.28
C HIS A 9 3.27 -7.40 -2.51
N PHE A 10 2.68 -7.53 -3.70
CA PHE A 10 3.35 -7.14 -4.93
C PHE A 10 2.34 -6.77 -6.01
N GLU A 11 2.78 -5.87 -6.88
CA GLU A 11 2.08 -5.48 -8.08
C GLU A 11 3.09 -5.48 -9.23
N LYS A 12 2.75 -6.16 -10.31
CA LYS A 12 3.59 -6.21 -11.51
C LYS A 12 2.70 -6.05 -12.73
N ALA A 13 3.15 -5.21 -13.64
CA ALA A 13 2.55 -5.03 -14.94
C ALA A 13 3.64 -4.78 -15.98
N ARG A 14 3.28 -4.93 -17.24
CA ARG A 14 4.15 -4.61 -18.36
C ARG A 14 4.40 -3.10 -18.42
N GLU A 15 5.67 -2.71 -18.48
CA GLU A 15 6.07 -1.30 -18.53
C GLU A 15 5.80 -0.65 -19.88
N ASP A 16 5.71 -1.45 -20.95
CA ASP A 16 5.44 -0.99 -22.31
C ASP A 16 3.93 -0.84 -22.62
N VAL A 17 3.08 -1.01 -21.60
CA VAL A 17 1.63 -0.84 -21.71
C VAL A 17 1.19 0.27 -20.78
N ASP A 18 0.88 1.42 -21.36
CA ASP A 18 0.37 2.58 -20.63
C ASP A 18 -0.89 2.23 -19.82
N GLY A 19 -0.87 2.57 -18.53
CA GLY A 19 -1.98 2.33 -17.63
C GLY A 19 -2.13 0.88 -17.13
N ALA A 20 -1.23 -0.05 -17.49
CA ALA A 20 -1.35 -1.45 -17.07
C ALA A 20 -1.34 -1.62 -15.54
N TYR A 21 -0.49 -0.86 -14.83
CA TYR A 21 -0.49 -0.81 -13.37
C TYR A 21 -1.81 -0.29 -12.80
N ALA A 22 -2.38 0.76 -13.41
CA ALA A 22 -3.65 1.30 -12.96
C ALA A 22 -4.80 0.28 -13.15
N ALA A 23 -4.80 -0.41 -14.30
CA ALA A 23 -5.80 -1.41 -14.64
C ALA A 23 -5.76 -2.61 -13.69
N VAL A 24 -4.59 -3.21 -13.44
CA VAL A 24 -4.49 -4.38 -12.55
C VAL A 24 -4.93 -4.04 -11.13
N ASN A 25 -4.58 -2.85 -10.64
CA ASN A 25 -4.97 -2.38 -9.31
C ASN A 25 -6.48 -2.16 -9.18
N CYS A 26 -7.10 -1.56 -10.19
CA CYS A 26 -8.54 -1.36 -10.24
C CYS A 26 -9.29 -2.69 -10.28
N GLU A 27 -8.91 -3.61 -11.17
CA GLU A 27 -9.59 -4.89 -11.32
C GLU A 27 -9.42 -5.78 -10.07
N PHE A 28 -8.24 -5.78 -9.46
CA PHE A 28 -8.01 -6.54 -8.25
C PHE A 28 -8.82 -5.98 -7.07
N ALA A 29 -8.90 -4.65 -6.93
CA ALA A 29 -9.76 -4.03 -5.92
C ALA A 29 -11.25 -4.37 -6.13
N ARG A 30 -11.74 -4.38 -7.38
CA ARG A 30 -13.12 -4.79 -7.71
C ARG A 30 -13.36 -6.26 -7.35
N TYR A 31 -12.43 -7.14 -7.68
CA TYR A 31 -12.50 -8.56 -7.33
C TYR A 31 -12.58 -8.77 -5.81
N LEU A 32 -11.69 -8.11 -5.05
CA LEU A 32 -11.67 -8.23 -3.60
C LEU A 32 -12.98 -7.74 -2.97
N ARG A 33 -13.52 -6.62 -3.44
CA ARG A 33 -14.80 -6.09 -2.94
C ARG A 33 -15.98 -7.03 -3.21
N LEU A 34 -15.96 -7.77 -4.32
CA LEU A 34 -16.99 -8.77 -4.62
C LEU A 34 -16.85 -10.02 -3.75
N LYS A 35 -15.61 -10.49 -3.55
CA LYS A 35 -15.32 -11.73 -2.84
C LYS A 35 -15.37 -11.60 -1.32
N TYR A 36 -15.01 -10.43 -0.80
CA TYR A 36 -14.90 -10.13 0.63
C TYR A 36 -15.64 -8.81 0.93
N PRO A 37 -16.97 -8.84 1.06
CA PRO A 37 -17.78 -7.63 1.22
C PRO A 37 -17.49 -6.86 2.52
N ASP A 38 -16.98 -7.55 3.55
CA ASP A 38 -16.60 -6.94 4.83
C ASP A 38 -15.21 -6.27 4.79
N LEU A 39 -14.48 -6.41 3.69
CA LEU A 39 -13.18 -5.81 3.51
C LEU A 39 -13.31 -4.29 3.36
N ARG A 40 -12.64 -3.54 4.23
CA ARG A 40 -12.69 -2.07 4.27
C ARG A 40 -11.45 -1.41 3.71
N TYR A 41 -10.29 -2.06 3.88
CA TYR A 41 -9.00 -1.46 3.55
C TYR A 41 -8.18 -2.36 2.63
N LEU A 42 -7.50 -1.71 1.68
CA LEU A 42 -6.43 -2.30 0.90
C LEU A 42 -5.13 -1.65 1.35
N ASN A 43 -4.26 -2.43 1.99
CA ASN A 43 -2.90 -2.00 2.26
C ASN A 43 -2.06 -2.24 1.00
N ARG A 44 -1.47 -1.17 0.47
CA ARG A 44 -0.62 -1.20 -0.73
C ARG A 44 0.86 -1.09 -0.39
N GLU A 45 1.25 -1.39 0.86
CA GLU A 45 2.61 -1.28 1.40
C GLU A 45 3.26 0.12 1.27
N ASP A 46 4.51 0.29 1.73
CA ASP A 46 5.22 1.58 1.74
C ASP A 46 5.85 1.94 0.39
N ASP A 47 6.25 3.20 0.24
CA ASP A 47 6.83 3.73 -0.99
C ASP A 47 8.36 3.54 -1.08
N VAL A 48 8.97 2.82 -0.12
CA VAL A 48 10.42 2.60 0.03
C VAL A 48 11.29 3.86 -0.15
N GLY A 49 10.73 5.06 0.07
CA GLY A 49 11.41 6.34 -0.11
C GLY A 49 11.51 6.84 -1.56
N LEU A 50 10.89 6.15 -2.53
CA LEU A 50 10.91 6.56 -3.93
C LEU A 50 9.81 7.58 -4.22
N ALA A 51 10.19 8.83 -4.53
CA ALA A 51 9.25 9.93 -4.75
C ALA A 51 8.20 9.64 -5.86
N GLY A 52 8.61 8.98 -6.95
CA GLY A 52 7.70 8.57 -8.02
C GLY A 52 6.66 7.55 -7.55
N LEU A 53 7.10 6.56 -6.75
CA LEU A 53 6.21 5.55 -6.17
C LEU A 53 5.25 6.18 -5.14
N ARG A 54 5.75 7.10 -4.31
CA ARG A 54 4.92 7.87 -3.38
C ARG A 54 3.84 8.64 -4.12
N LYS A 55 4.19 9.36 -5.19
CA LYS A 55 3.23 10.08 -6.03
C LYS A 55 2.16 9.14 -6.61
N ALA A 56 2.56 7.97 -7.10
CA ALA A 56 1.66 6.97 -7.64
C ALA A 56 0.72 6.38 -6.58
N LYS A 57 1.18 6.17 -5.34
CA LYS A 57 0.32 5.71 -4.23
C LYS A 57 -0.65 6.80 -3.76
N LEU A 58 -0.19 8.05 -3.69
CA LEU A 58 -1.02 9.19 -3.31
C LEU A 58 -2.12 9.50 -4.33
N SER A 59 -1.91 9.23 -5.62
CA SER A 59 -2.94 9.48 -6.66
C SER A 59 -4.19 8.61 -6.51
N TYR A 60 -4.15 7.56 -5.69
CA TYR A 60 -5.33 6.77 -5.33
C TYR A 60 -6.15 7.37 -4.17
N ASN A 61 -5.78 8.55 -3.66
CA ASN A 61 -6.43 9.21 -2.50
C ASN A 61 -6.55 8.26 -1.30
N PRO A 62 -5.41 7.75 -0.76
CA PRO A 62 -5.43 6.80 0.35
C PRO A 62 -6.15 7.40 1.55
N HIS A 63 -6.94 6.59 2.25
CA HIS A 63 -7.63 7.02 3.46
C HIS A 63 -6.65 7.52 4.53
N HIS A 64 -5.50 6.86 4.66
CA HIS A 64 -4.42 7.25 5.54
C HIS A 64 -3.09 6.65 5.07
N MET A 65 -2.00 7.30 5.47
CA MET A 65 -0.65 6.73 5.39
C MET A 65 -0.29 6.22 6.78
N VAL A 66 -0.03 4.92 6.90
CA VAL A 66 0.33 4.32 8.20
C VAL A 66 1.74 4.79 8.59
N GLU A 67 1.86 5.44 9.72
CA GLU A 67 3.16 5.81 10.30
C GLU A 67 3.79 4.58 10.95
N LYS A 68 5.06 4.34 10.61
CA LYS A 68 5.87 3.27 11.19
C LYS A 68 6.93 3.91 12.08
N PHE A 69 7.08 3.38 13.29
CA PHE A 69 8.03 3.89 14.27
C PHE A 69 8.99 2.80 14.70
N TRP A 70 10.22 3.20 15.00
CA TRP A 70 11.16 2.36 15.72
C TRP A 70 10.98 2.60 17.22
N ALA A 71 10.91 1.53 17.99
CA ALA A 71 10.90 1.59 19.44
C ALA A 71 12.25 1.11 19.96
N TYR A 72 12.87 1.94 20.80
CA TYR A 72 14.15 1.64 21.46
C TYR A 72 13.93 1.67 22.96
N LEU A 73 14.68 0.85 23.71
CA LEU A 73 14.81 1.07 25.14
C LEU A 73 15.47 2.43 25.36
N ALA A 74 15.00 3.19 26.35
CA ALA A 74 15.47 4.56 26.57
C ALA A 74 16.99 4.65 26.79
N GLU A 75 17.59 3.60 27.36
CA GLU A 75 19.04 3.50 27.59
C GLU A 75 19.86 3.17 26.33
N ASP A 76 19.24 2.57 25.32
CA ASP A 76 19.88 2.20 24.04
C ASP A 76 19.77 3.31 22.98
N PHE A 77 19.00 4.38 23.27
CA PHE A 77 18.83 5.47 22.32
C PHE A 77 20.05 6.39 22.35
N HIS A 78 21.00 6.11 21.46
CA HIS A 78 22.24 6.88 21.35
C HIS A 78 22.16 8.13 20.48
N GLY A 79 20.99 8.42 19.87
CA GLY A 79 20.77 9.60 19.03
C GLY A 79 21.68 9.66 17.81
N ASP A 80 21.09 9.60 16.62
CA ASP A 80 21.81 9.97 15.39
C ASP A 80 21.82 11.50 15.20
#